data_AF-A0A6N6KS68-F1
#
_entry.id   AF-A0A6N6KS68-F1
#
_cell.length_a   1.000
_cell.length_b   1.000
_cell.length_c   1.000
_cell.angle_alpha   90.00
_cell.angle_beta   90.00
_cell.angle_gamma   90.00
#
_symmetry.space_group_name_H-M   'P 1'
#
loop_
_entity.id
_entity.type
_entity.pdbx_description
1 polymer ?
#
loop_
_entity_poly.entity_id
_entity_poly.type
_entity_poly.pdbx_seq_one_letter_code
_entity_poly.pdbx_strand_id
1 'polypeptide(L)'
;MDEPYLAAFGSAFISLSREEVIAMLDEVFAAIHQEGGLAGVHCCANTDWSVLMATSVNFLNLDSNGFVENLALYPDELRAFLDRGGYIA
;
A
#
# COMPACT_ATOMS: atom_id res chain seq x y z
N MET A 1 -5.10 -2.01 8.80
CA MET A 1 -3.77 -1.98 9.44
C MET A 1 -3.17 -0.63 9.09
N ASP A 2 -2.65 0.07 10.10
CA ASP A 2 -2.17 1.44 9.97
C ASP A 2 -0.64 1.40 9.95
N GLU A 3 -0.03 1.85 8.86
CA GLU A 3 1.43 1.82 8.70
C GLU A 3 2.01 3.22 8.48
N PRO A 4 1.94 4.10 9.49
CA PRO A 4 2.43 5.47 9.35
C PRO A 4 3.95 5.53 9.05
N TYR A 5 4.70 4.48 9.37
CA TYR A 5 6.14 4.43 9.13
C TYR A 5 6.51 4.27 7.65
N LEU A 6 5.60 3.76 6.80
CA LEU A 6 5.80 3.74 5.35
C LEU A 6 5.91 5.14 4.74
N ALA A 7 5.49 6.19 5.45
CA ALA A 7 5.71 7.57 5.04
C ALA A 7 7.20 7.96 5.02
N ALA A 8 8.07 7.19 5.69
CA ALA A 8 9.51 7.41 5.72
C ALA A 8 10.28 6.52 4.72
N PHE A 9 9.58 5.62 4.02
CA PHE A 9 10.18 4.72 3.02
C PHE A 9 10.85 5.52 1.89
N GLY A 10 12.08 5.15 1.53
CA GLY A 10 12.91 5.90 0.57
C GLY A 10 13.75 7.04 1.17
N SER A 11 13.66 7.30 2.48
CA SER A 11 14.56 8.23 3.17
C SER A 11 15.95 7.60 3.43
N ALA A 12 16.98 8.44 3.58
CA ALA A 12 18.36 8.00 3.86
C ALA A 12 18.54 7.21 5.17
N PHE A 13 17.48 7.12 5.99
CA PHE A 13 17.48 6.44 7.28
C PHE A 13 16.90 5.01 7.21
N ILE A 14 16.36 4.59 6.06
CA ILE A 14 15.77 3.25 5.87
C ILE A 14 16.59 2.47 4.85
N SER A 15 17.15 1.33 5.26
CA SER A 15 17.96 0.45 4.43
C SER A 15 17.19 -0.72 3.80
N LEU A 16 15.86 -0.75 3.97
CA LEU A 16 15.01 -1.81 3.44
C LEU A 16 14.77 -1.59 1.94
N SER A 17 14.92 -2.66 1.17
CA SER A 17 14.52 -2.68 -0.23
C SER A 17 13.00 -2.66 -0.38
N ARG A 18 12.54 -2.29 -1.58
CA ARG A 18 11.12 -2.32 -1.95
C ARG A 18 10.54 -3.72 -1.79
N GLU A 19 11.29 -4.72 -2.26
CA GLU A 19 10.88 -6.11 -2.28
C GLU A 19 10.73 -6.67 -0.86
N GLU A 20 11.64 -6.31 0.04
CA GLU A 20 11.54 -6.68 1.47
C GLU A 20 10.29 -6.08 2.11
N VAL A 21 10.00 -4.80 1.85
CA VAL A 21 8.80 -4.15 2.38
C VAL A 21 7.53 -4.83 1.87
N ILE A 22 7.44 -5.13 0.58
CA ILE A 22 6.28 -5.83 0.00
C ILE A 22 6.13 -7.21 0.64
N ALA A 23 7.22 -7.99 0.74
CA ALA A 23 7.17 -9.32 1.32
C ALA A 23 6.70 -9.33 2.78
N MET A 24 7.18 -8.38 3.59
CA MET A 24 6.75 -8.25 4.99
C MET A 24 5.27 -7.87 5.11
N LEU A 25 4.79 -6.95 4.28
CA LEU A 25 3.37 -6.57 4.28
C LEU A 25 2.48 -7.74 3.82
N ASP A 26 2.90 -8.46 2.79
CA ASP A 26 2.19 -9.63 2.27
C ASP A 26 2.12 -10.78 3.26
N GLU A 27 3.13 -10.96 4.12
CA GLU A 27 3.05 -11.94 5.21
C GLU A 27 1.87 -11.64 6.15
N VAL A 28 1.69 -10.36 6.50
CA VAL A 28 0.57 -9.93 7.35
C VAL A 28 -0.76 -10.07 6.62
N PHE A 29 -0.84 -9.67 5.35
CA PHE A 29 -2.06 -9.80 4.57
C PHE A 29 -2.46 -11.25 4.33
N ALA A 30 -1.49 -12.14 4.08
CA ALA A 30 -1.73 -13.56 3.94
C ALA A 30 -2.34 -14.18 5.20
N ALA A 31 -1.92 -13.74 6.39
CA ALA A 31 -2.53 -14.19 7.65
C ALA A 31 -4.01 -13.74 7.75
N ILE A 32 -4.34 -12.52 7.33
CA ILE A 32 -5.73 -12.03 7.29
C ILE A 32 -6.57 -12.84 6.29
N HIS A 33 -6.03 -13.10 5.10
CA HIS A 33 -6.72 -13.87 4.06
C HIS A 33 -6.95 -15.33 4.47
N GLN A 34 -6.02 -15.95 5.20
CA GLN A 34 -6.17 -17.32 5.71
C GLN A 34 -7.37 -17.47 6.64
N GLU A 35 -7.73 -16.41 7.38
CA GLU A 35 -8.92 -16.37 8.22
C GLU A 35 -10.20 -15.95 7.45
N GLY A 36 -10.12 -15.83 6.13
CA GLY A 36 -11.23 -15.41 5.26
C GLY A 36 -11.54 -13.90 5.32
N GLY A 37 -10.66 -13.11 5.91
CA GLY A 37 -10.78 -11.65 5.99
C GLY A 37 -10.33 -10.94 4.71
N LEU A 38 -10.65 -9.65 4.61
CA LEU A 38 -10.11 -8.75 3.59
C LEU A 38 -9.08 -7.82 4.22
N ALA A 39 -7.91 -7.72 3.60
CA ALA A 39 -6.82 -6.89 4.07
C ALA A 39 -6.98 -5.44 3.58
N GLY A 40 -6.93 -4.49 4.51
CA GLY A 40 -6.93 -3.06 4.21
C GLY A 40 -5.78 -2.35 4.90
N VAL A 41 -5.15 -1.41 4.19
CA VAL A 41 -4.08 -0.55 4.72
C VAL A 41 -4.49 0.90 4.66
N HIS A 42 -4.21 1.61 5.74
CA HIS A 42 -4.23 3.06 5.77
C HIS A 42 -2.80 3.56 5.91
N CYS A 43 -2.46 4.56 5.10
CA CYS A 43 -1.22 5.28 5.29
C CYS A 43 -1.43 6.78 5.11
N CYS A 44 -0.80 7.55 5.98
CA CYS A 44 -0.77 9.00 5.87
C CYS A 44 0.10 9.37 4.67
N ALA A 45 -0.53 9.72 3.55
CA ALA A 45 -0.16 10.74 2.56
C ALA A 45 1.25 10.76 1.91
N ASN A 46 2.35 10.60 2.66
CA ASN A 46 3.74 10.74 2.23
C ASN A 46 4.40 9.39 1.88
N THR A 47 3.61 8.37 1.58
CA THR A 47 4.11 7.04 1.21
C THR A 47 4.22 6.89 -0.30
N ASP A 48 5.21 6.12 -0.74
CA ASP A 48 5.24 5.59 -2.09
C ASP A 48 4.11 4.56 -2.27
N TRP A 49 2.97 5.04 -2.78
CA TRP A 49 1.78 4.24 -3.01
C TRP A 49 2.00 3.09 -4.00
N SER A 50 3.00 3.20 -4.88
CA SER A 50 3.33 2.11 -5.80
C SER A 50 3.76 0.85 -5.04
N VAL A 51 4.38 0.99 -3.86
CA VAL A 51 4.77 -0.16 -3.00
C VAL A 51 3.52 -0.86 -2.49
N LEU A 52 2.58 -0.09 -1.92
CA LEU A 52 1.32 -0.62 -1.39
C LEU A 52 0.48 -1.27 -2.50
N MET A 53 0.41 -0.65 -3.67
CA MET A 53 -0.31 -1.20 -4.82
C MET A 53 0.33 -2.48 -5.36
N ALA A 54 1.63 -2.72 -5.12
CA ALA A 54 2.31 -3.95 -5.52
C ALA A 54 2.11 -5.13 -4.53
N THR A 55 1.54 -4.89 -3.35
CA THR A 55 1.20 -5.94 -2.38
C THR A 55 -0.10 -6.68 -2.74
N SER A 56 -0.49 -7.65 -1.93
CA SER A 56 -1.75 -8.40 -1.97
C SER A 56 -2.93 -7.70 -1.28
N VAL A 57 -2.76 -6.45 -0.82
CA VAL A 57 -3.82 -5.70 -0.13
C VAL A 57 -5.08 -5.55 -0.98
N ASN A 58 -6.25 -5.57 -0.33
CA ASN A 58 -7.56 -5.41 -0.99
C ASN A 58 -8.06 -3.97 -0.95
N PHE A 59 -7.87 -3.26 0.17
CA PHE A 59 -8.35 -1.89 0.35
C PHE A 59 -7.20 -0.92 0.64
N LEU A 60 -7.12 0.15 -0.14
CA LEU A 60 -6.30 1.32 0.17
C LEU A 60 -7.21 2.41 0.73
N ASN A 61 -7.03 2.75 2.01
CA ASN A 61 -7.78 3.82 2.66
C ASN A 61 -6.99 5.13 2.58
N LEU A 62 -7.46 6.05 1.75
CA LEU A 62 -6.80 7.33 1.50
C LEU A 62 -7.38 8.45 2.37
N ASP A 63 -6.49 9.18 3.02
CA ASP A 63 -6.89 10.45 3.59
C ASP A 63 -7.06 11.47 2.45
N SER A 64 -8.31 11.68 2.04
CA SER A 64 -8.74 12.43 0.84
C SER A 64 -8.30 13.91 0.77
N ASN A 65 -7.56 14.40 1.75
CA ASN A 65 -7.16 15.80 1.84
C ASN A 65 -5.87 16.09 1.03
N GLY A 66 -5.99 16.07 -0.31
CA GLY A 66 -4.94 16.55 -1.24
C GLY A 66 -3.94 15.51 -1.75
N PHE A 67 -4.07 14.24 -1.36
CA PHE A 67 -3.08 13.19 -1.71
C PHE A 67 -3.49 12.27 -2.87
N VAL A 68 -4.65 12.50 -3.48
CA VAL A 68 -5.04 11.82 -4.75
C VAL A 68 -4.01 12.08 -5.85
N GLU A 69 -3.38 13.26 -5.84
CA GLU A 69 -2.31 13.60 -6.78
C GLU A 69 -1.11 12.64 -6.67
N ASN A 70 -0.82 12.10 -5.48
CA ASN A 70 0.27 11.14 -5.30
C ASN A 70 -0.05 9.76 -5.91
N LEU A 71 -1.32 9.36 -5.98
CA LEU A 71 -1.74 8.17 -6.73
C LEU A 71 -1.69 8.39 -8.23
N ALA A 72 -2.01 9.60 -8.68
CA ALA A 72 -1.95 9.97 -10.09
C ALA A 72 -0.53 9.89 -10.67
N LEU A 73 0.51 9.87 -9.82
CA LEU A 73 1.90 9.63 -10.22
C LEU A 73 2.14 8.18 -10.70
N TYR A 74 1.27 7.23 -10.34
CA TYR A 74 1.44 5.80 -10.58
C TYR A 74 0.22 5.21 -11.33
N PRO A 75 -0.07 5.70 -12.55
CA PRO A 75 -1.29 5.31 -13.27
C PRO A 75 -1.30 3.83 -13.66
N ASP A 76 -0.14 3.25 -13.96
CA ASP A 76 -0.02 1.84 -14.37
C ASP A 76 -0.22 0.90 -13.17
N GLU A 77 0.39 1.22 -12.02
CA GLU A 77 0.22 0.48 -10.78
C GLU A 77 -1.20 0.60 -10.25
N LEU A 78 -1.79 1.79 -10.33
CA LEU A 78 -3.19 2.00 -9.98
C LEU A 78 -4.11 1.19 -10.88
N ARG A 79 -3.83 1.16 -12.19
CA ARG A 79 -4.60 0.34 -13.12
C ARG A 79 -4.50 -1.13 -12.77
N ALA A 80 -3.29 -1.65 -12.56
CA ALA A 80 -3.06 -3.04 -12.16
C ALA A 80 -3.74 -3.38 -10.83
N PHE A 81 -3.75 -2.44 -9.88
CA PHE A 81 -4.44 -2.57 -8.59
C PHE A 81 -5.94 -2.73 -8.75
N LEU A 82 -6.57 -1.85 -9.54
CA LEU A 82 -8.00 -1.91 -9.79
C LEU A 82 -8.37 -3.14 -10.63
N ASP A 83 -7.57 -3.51 -11.63
CA ASP A 83 -7.81 -4.67 -12.50
C ASP A 83 -7.78 -6.00 -11.74
N ARG A 84 -6.99 -6.10 -10.67
CA ARG A 84 -7.01 -7.28 -9.79
C ARG A 84 -8.13 -7.27 -8.73
N GLY A 85 -9.01 -6.28 -8.74
CA GLY A 85 -10.13 -6.15 -7.81
C GLY A 85 -9.82 -5.42 -6.50
N GLY A 86 -8.77 -4.58 -6.49
CA GLY A 86 -8.49 -3.68 -5.37
C GLY A 86 -9.50 -2.54 -5.28
N TYR A 87 -9.75 -2.07 -4.06
CA TYR A 87 -10.68 -0.97 -3.75
C TYR A 87 -9.93 0.21 -3.14
N ILE A 88 -10.38 1.41 -3.49
CA ILE A 88 -9.97 2.66 -2.85
C ILE A 88 -11.13 3.12 -1.98
N ALA A 89 -10.85 3.39 -0.70
CA ALA A 89 -11.78 3.90 0.29
C ALA A 89 -11.41 5.34 0.68
#